data_AF-A0A5K1JRP5-F1
#
_entry.id   AF-A0A5K1JRP5-F1
#
_cell.length_a   1.000
_cell.length_b   1.000
_cell.length_c   1.000
_cell.angle_alpha   90.00
_cell.angle_beta   90.00
_cell.angle_gamma   90.00
#
_symmetry.space_group_name_H-M   'P 1'
#
loop_
_entity.id
_entity.type
_entity.pdbx_description
1 polymer ?
#
loop_
_entity_poly.entity_id
_entity_poly.type
_entity_poly.pdbx_seq_one_letter_code
_entity_poly.pdbx_strand_id
1 'polypeptide(L)'
;MAAPTEMSTRDISGKYIMSKSLSDDNDEILRLQGVGWMTRKAISIATLYLDVSHFTEDGVEQIVIDQTITGGIKGTKEHRRFDWVERPHEDHIFGPVLGKSNRLTLGELEQDWLKQDWMEESFLDGKIIYTRAMSDTAKSGRTWSAQQAWGFEQVNGEKRYTRHVYFTGPNGEIIQNRLVGPLVDPD
;
A
#
# COMPACT_ATOMS: atom_id res chain seq x y z
N MET A 1 -8.36 -13.15 10.19
CA MET A 1 -9.26 -13.99 9.38
C MET A 1 -8.76 -13.99 7.94
N ALA A 2 -9.05 -15.04 7.17
CA ALA A 2 -8.83 -15.04 5.73
C ALA A 2 -9.78 -14.01 5.05
N ALA A 3 -9.43 -13.52 3.87
CA ALA A 3 -10.36 -12.72 3.07
C ALA A 3 -11.52 -13.61 2.58
N PRO A 4 -12.77 -13.11 2.51
CA PRO A 4 -13.91 -13.86 2.01
C PRO A 4 -13.61 -14.43 0.62
N THR A 5 -14.07 -15.66 0.35
CA THR A 5 -13.78 -16.37 -0.91
C THR A 5 -14.21 -15.57 -2.14
N GLU A 6 -15.32 -14.83 -2.06
CA GLU A 6 -15.84 -14.00 -3.15
C GLU A 6 -15.10 -12.66 -3.35
N MET A 7 -14.26 -12.25 -2.39
CA MET A 7 -13.55 -10.97 -2.46
C MET A 7 -12.48 -10.99 -3.57
N SER A 8 -12.46 -9.93 -4.39
CA SER A 8 -11.51 -9.74 -5.49
C SER A 8 -11.11 -8.27 -5.59
N THR A 9 -10.12 -7.94 -6.43
CA THR A 9 -9.72 -6.53 -6.58
C THR A 9 -10.78 -5.68 -7.23
N ARG A 10 -11.87 -6.23 -7.78
CA ARG A 10 -13.03 -5.46 -8.25
C ARG A 10 -13.65 -4.61 -7.14
N ASP A 11 -13.68 -5.15 -5.93
CA ASP A 11 -14.12 -4.43 -4.73
C ASP A 11 -13.34 -4.97 -3.52
N ILE A 12 -12.48 -4.12 -2.96
CA ILE A 12 -11.68 -4.43 -1.77
C ILE A 12 -12.17 -3.65 -0.56
N SER A 13 -13.39 -3.11 -0.62
CA SER A 13 -13.96 -2.37 0.50
C SER A 13 -14.03 -3.25 1.75
N GLY A 14 -13.74 -2.66 2.89
CA GLY A 14 -13.73 -3.35 4.17
C GLY A 14 -12.66 -2.85 5.11
N LYS A 15 -12.62 -3.45 6.30
CA LYS A 15 -11.63 -3.12 7.32
C LYS A 15 -10.54 -4.17 7.38
N TYR A 16 -9.30 -3.73 7.49
CA TYR A 16 -8.12 -4.60 7.53
C TYR A 16 -7.28 -4.23 8.75
N ILE A 17 -6.65 -5.23 9.35
CA ILE A 17 -5.57 -5.02 10.32
C ILE A 17 -4.29 -5.52 9.67
N MET A 18 -3.28 -4.67 9.56
CA MET A 18 -2.00 -5.09 9.00
C MET A 18 -1.33 -6.11 9.94
N SER A 19 -1.05 -7.30 9.42
CA SER A 19 -0.41 -8.36 10.18
C SER A 19 1.10 -8.19 10.16
N LYS A 20 1.65 -7.66 11.26
CA LYS A 20 3.11 -7.49 11.40
C LYS A 20 3.88 -8.80 11.33
N SER A 21 3.33 -9.88 11.87
CA SER A 21 3.98 -11.19 11.89
C SER A 21 4.04 -11.86 10.51
N LEU A 22 3.23 -11.40 9.56
CA LEU A 22 3.16 -11.95 8.20
C LEU A 22 3.68 -10.97 7.14
N SER A 23 3.94 -9.72 7.52
CA SER A 23 4.53 -8.70 6.66
C SER A 23 6.03 -8.66 6.87
N ASP A 24 6.77 -8.22 5.85
CA ASP A 24 8.20 -7.97 6.02
C ASP A 24 8.45 -6.71 6.85
N ASP A 25 9.66 -6.60 7.41
CA ASP A 25 10.04 -5.45 8.23
C ASP A 25 10.11 -4.15 7.40
N ASN A 26 9.47 -3.10 7.92
CA ASN A 26 9.37 -1.79 7.27
C ASN A 26 10.33 -0.75 7.89
N ASP A 27 11.08 -1.07 8.95
CA ASP A 27 11.92 -0.07 9.65
C ASP A 27 12.92 0.63 8.71
N GLU A 28 13.56 -0.13 7.82
CA GLU A 28 14.54 0.43 6.90
C GLU A 28 13.93 1.35 5.85
N ILE A 29 12.75 1.01 5.31
CA ILE A 29 11.98 1.89 4.41
C ILE A 29 11.66 3.19 5.13
N LEU A 30 11.11 3.10 6.35
CA LEU A 30 10.80 4.28 7.17
C LEU A 30 12.05 5.13 7.46
N ARG A 31 13.20 4.50 7.74
CA ARG A 31 14.47 5.19 7.96
C ARG A 31 14.91 5.95 6.71
N LEU A 32 14.85 5.32 5.54
CA LEU A 32 15.23 5.91 4.26
C LEU A 32 14.28 7.03 3.82
N GLN A 33 13.01 6.97 4.22
CA GLN A 33 12.04 8.07 4.07
C GLN A 33 12.29 9.23 5.04
N GLY A 34 13.22 9.08 5.99
CA GLY A 34 13.61 10.12 6.94
C GLY A 34 12.80 10.14 8.24
N VAL A 35 12.04 9.08 8.53
CA VAL A 35 11.28 8.95 9.76
C VAL A 35 12.24 8.75 10.94
N GLY A 36 12.11 9.60 11.96
CA GLY A 36 12.97 9.57 13.15
C GLY A 36 12.84 8.29 13.98
N TRP A 37 13.92 7.89 14.66
CA TRP A 37 14.01 6.61 15.40
C TRP A 37 12.87 6.38 16.40
N MET A 38 12.50 7.40 17.18
CA MET A 38 11.40 7.30 18.16
C MET A 38 10.06 6.98 17.47
N THR A 39 9.76 7.65 16.35
CA THR A 39 8.54 7.43 15.57
C THR A 39 8.53 6.03 14.97
N ARG A 40 9.65 5.56 14.42
CA ARG A 40 9.73 4.19 13.89
C ARG A 40 9.52 3.13 14.96
N LYS A 41 10.10 3.32 16.15
CA LYS A 41 9.87 2.43 17.28
C LYS A 41 8.41 2.43 17.76
N ALA A 42 7.74 3.57 17.69
CA ALA A 42 6.31 3.67 18.00
C ALA A 42 5.46 2.93 16.93
N ILE A 43 5.78 3.09 15.65
CA ILE A 43 5.13 2.36 14.54
C ILE A 43 5.35 0.85 14.67
N SER A 44 6.57 0.42 15.02
CA SER A 44 6.91 -1.01 15.13
C SER A 44 6.15 -1.72 16.25
N ILE A 45 5.61 -1.00 17.25
CA ILE A 45 4.72 -1.56 18.28
C ILE A 45 3.23 -1.30 18.00
N ALA A 46 2.86 -0.27 17.23
CA ALA A 46 1.47 0.11 16.98
C ALA A 46 0.73 -0.75 15.94
N THR A 47 -0.54 -1.06 16.17
CA THR A 47 -1.39 -1.78 15.21
C THR A 47 -1.93 -0.80 14.18
N LEU A 48 -1.80 -1.14 12.89
CA LEU A 48 -2.34 -0.37 11.77
C LEU A 48 -3.67 -0.98 11.32
N TYR A 49 -4.74 -0.20 11.43
CA TYR A 49 -6.07 -0.48 10.90
C TYR A 49 -6.27 0.32 9.62
N LEU A 50 -6.83 -0.30 8.60
CA LEU A 50 -7.22 0.33 7.35
C LEU A 50 -8.72 0.20 7.19
N ASP A 51 -9.41 1.31 6.98
CA ASP A 51 -10.80 1.32 6.50
C ASP A 51 -10.76 1.69 5.01
N VAL A 52 -11.11 0.74 4.16
CA VAL A 52 -10.98 0.85 2.71
C VAL A 52 -12.37 0.99 2.11
N SER A 53 -12.56 2.03 1.30
CA SER A 53 -13.72 2.22 0.44
C SER A 53 -13.26 2.17 -1.02
N HIS A 54 -13.82 1.26 -1.80
CA HIS A 54 -13.52 1.07 -3.22
C HIS A 54 -14.81 1.27 -4.04
N PHE A 55 -14.83 2.29 -4.90
CA PHE A 55 -16.00 2.64 -5.69
C PHE A 55 -15.60 3.26 -7.03
N THR A 56 -16.58 3.41 -7.91
CA THR A 56 -16.44 4.19 -9.15
C THR A 56 -17.30 5.44 -9.06
N GLU A 57 -16.72 6.59 -9.36
CA GLU A 57 -17.41 7.87 -9.39
C GLU A 57 -17.02 8.60 -10.68
N ASP A 58 -18.02 9.11 -11.41
CA ASP A 58 -17.85 9.75 -12.72
C ASP A 58 -17.03 8.91 -13.72
N GLY A 59 -17.20 7.58 -13.69
CA GLY A 59 -16.50 6.64 -14.55
C GLY A 59 -15.02 6.42 -14.20
N VAL A 60 -14.56 6.95 -13.06
CA VAL A 60 -13.19 6.76 -12.58
C VAL A 60 -13.19 5.93 -11.30
N GLU A 61 -12.43 4.84 -11.31
CA GLU A 61 -12.20 3.98 -10.16
C GLU A 61 -11.44 4.74 -9.06
N GLN A 62 -11.87 4.58 -7.82
CA GLN A 62 -11.32 5.26 -6.66
C GLN A 62 -11.19 4.31 -5.47
N ILE A 63 -10.07 4.42 -4.76
CA ILE A 63 -9.85 3.76 -3.47
C ILE A 63 -9.49 4.82 -2.43
N VAL A 64 -10.31 4.90 -1.39
CA VAL A 64 -10.07 5.74 -0.22
C VAL A 64 -9.67 4.83 0.94
N ILE A 65 -8.60 5.20 1.63
CA ILE A 65 -8.08 4.45 2.78
C ILE A 65 -7.93 5.38 3.96
N ASP A 66 -8.73 5.16 5.01
CA ASP A 66 -8.59 5.81 6.29
C ASP A 66 -7.76 4.91 7.22
N GLN A 67 -6.55 5.36 7.55
CA GLN A 67 -5.65 4.63 8.42
C GLN A 67 -5.85 5.05 9.88
N THR A 68 -5.90 4.09 10.79
CA THR A 68 -5.87 4.34 12.23
C THR A 68 -4.70 3.56 12.84
N ILE A 69 -3.86 4.26 13.59
CA ILE A 69 -2.67 3.68 14.24
C ILE A 69 -2.87 3.76 15.75
N THR A 70 -2.67 2.65 16.46
CA THR A 70 -2.81 2.65 17.93
C THR A 70 -1.70 3.44 18.63
N GLY A 71 -1.88 3.75 19.91
CA GLY A 71 -0.85 4.42 20.72
C GLY A 71 -0.75 5.93 20.49
N GLY A 72 -1.82 6.58 20.01
CA GLY A 72 -1.90 8.04 19.87
C GLY A 72 -1.16 8.59 18.65
N ILE A 73 -0.69 7.73 17.74
CA ILE A 73 -0.11 8.14 16.46
C ILE A 73 -1.27 8.54 15.54
N LYS A 74 -1.17 9.74 14.94
CA LYS A 74 -2.19 10.21 14.00
C LYS A 74 -2.23 9.27 12.80
N GLY A 75 -3.43 8.94 12.34
CA GLY A 75 -3.62 8.22 11.08
C GLY A 75 -3.39 9.11 9.85
N THR A 76 -3.30 8.48 8.69
CA THR A 76 -3.29 9.17 7.39
C THR A 76 -4.53 8.78 6.59
N LYS A 77 -4.95 9.66 5.69
CA LYS A 77 -6.02 9.35 4.74
C LYS A 77 -5.43 9.40 3.35
N GLU A 78 -5.59 8.33 2.59
CA GLU A 78 -5.07 8.21 1.23
C GLU A 78 -6.23 8.19 0.25
N HIS A 79 -6.18 9.06 -0.75
CA HIS A 79 -7.17 9.11 -1.84
C HIS A 79 -6.48 8.71 -3.14
N ARG A 80 -6.84 7.54 -3.68
CA ARG A 80 -6.28 7.02 -4.93
C ARG A 80 -7.33 7.05 -6.02
N ARG A 81 -7.09 7.88 -7.02
CA ARG A 81 -7.88 7.94 -8.25
C ARG A 81 -7.12 7.24 -9.37
N PHE A 82 -7.80 6.35 -10.07
CA PHE A 82 -7.20 5.45 -11.07
C PHE A 82 -7.26 6.08 -12.46
N ASP A 83 -6.58 7.23 -12.59
CA ASP A 83 -6.51 8.01 -13.82
C ASP A 83 -5.07 8.35 -14.23
N TRP A 84 -4.09 7.77 -13.52
CA TRP A 84 -2.66 7.99 -13.72
C TRP A 84 -2.19 9.44 -13.59
N VAL A 85 -3.00 10.32 -12.99
CA VAL A 85 -2.64 11.71 -12.73
C VAL A 85 -1.93 11.82 -11.39
N GLU A 86 -0.75 12.43 -11.40
CA GLU A 86 0.04 12.70 -10.20
C GLU A 86 -0.61 13.78 -9.33
N ARG A 87 -0.68 13.52 -8.02
CA ARG A 87 -1.30 14.42 -7.05
C ARG A 87 -0.43 14.58 -5.81
N PRO A 88 -0.32 15.80 -5.25
CA PRO A 88 0.35 16.01 -3.99
C PRO A 88 -0.49 15.49 -2.82
N HIS A 89 0.19 14.97 -1.82
CA HIS A 89 -0.35 14.55 -0.52
C HIS A 89 0.61 15.00 0.57
N GLU A 90 0.12 15.74 1.55
CA GLU A 90 0.90 16.12 2.73
C GLU A 90 0.70 15.06 3.81
N ASP A 91 1.73 14.25 4.01
CA ASP A 91 1.73 13.20 5.00
C ASP A 91 2.48 13.64 6.26
N HIS A 92 1.90 13.41 7.43
CA HIS A 92 2.55 13.83 8.68
C HIS A 92 3.70 12.89 9.11
N ILE A 93 3.81 11.70 8.51
CA ILE A 93 4.90 10.75 8.73
C ILE A 93 5.95 10.91 7.63
N PHE A 94 5.52 10.99 6.36
CA PHE A 94 6.40 10.98 5.19
C PHE A 94 6.72 12.37 4.62
N GLY A 95 6.03 13.40 5.08
CA GLY A 95 6.11 14.75 4.52
C GLY A 95 5.40 14.89 3.17
N PRO A 96 5.85 15.82 2.31
CA PRO A 96 5.30 16.04 0.98
C PRO A 96 5.54 14.85 0.04
N VAL A 97 4.46 14.22 -0.44
CA VAL A 97 4.47 13.05 -1.34
C VAL A 97 3.70 13.36 -2.62
N LEU A 98 4.17 12.82 -3.74
CA LEU A 98 3.47 12.79 -5.02
C LEU A 98 3.01 11.36 -5.30
N GLY A 99 1.71 11.18 -5.51
CA GLY A 99 1.10 9.87 -5.73
C GLY A 99 0.30 9.79 -7.03
N LYS A 100 0.33 8.62 -7.68
CA LYS A 100 -0.59 8.28 -8.79
C LYS A 100 -0.93 6.80 -8.77
N SER A 101 -2.10 6.45 -9.28
CA SER A 101 -2.62 5.07 -9.29
C SER A 101 -3.27 4.75 -10.63
N ASN A 102 -3.24 3.48 -11.02
CA ASN A 102 -3.95 2.94 -12.18
C ASN A 102 -4.04 1.41 -12.08
N ARG A 103 -4.73 0.76 -13.02
CA ARG A 103 -4.63 -0.67 -13.26
C ARG A 103 -3.67 -0.97 -14.40
N LEU A 104 -2.75 -1.91 -14.19
CA LEU A 104 -1.74 -2.32 -15.17
C LEU A 104 -1.77 -3.84 -15.38
N THR A 105 -1.51 -4.30 -16.59
CA THR A 105 -1.16 -5.70 -16.83
C THR A 105 0.21 -6.02 -16.24
N LEU A 106 0.51 -7.30 -15.98
CA LEU A 106 1.83 -7.69 -15.47
C LEU A 106 2.99 -7.32 -16.42
N GLY A 107 2.72 -7.25 -17.73
CA GLY A 107 3.71 -6.85 -18.73
C GLY A 107 4.05 -5.35 -18.71
N GLU A 108 3.15 -4.52 -18.17
CA GLU A 108 3.39 -3.07 -17.98
C GLU A 108 4.15 -2.75 -16.69
N LEU A 109 4.25 -3.72 -15.76
CA LEU A 109 5.04 -3.55 -14.54
C LEU A 109 6.54 -3.66 -14.87
N GLU A 110 7.31 -2.64 -14.49
CA GLU A 110 8.76 -2.62 -14.75
C GLU A 110 9.51 -3.60 -13.85
N GLN A 111 9.07 -3.73 -12.60
CA GLN A 111 9.79 -4.47 -11.56
C GLN A 111 9.25 -5.89 -11.44
N ASP A 112 10.12 -6.89 -11.64
CA ASP A 112 9.71 -8.31 -11.61
C ASP A 112 9.12 -8.75 -10.27
N TRP A 113 9.57 -8.14 -9.16
CA TRP A 113 9.00 -8.34 -7.83
C TRP A 113 7.49 -8.08 -7.76
N LEU A 114 7.00 -7.09 -8.51
CA LEU A 114 5.59 -6.69 -8.48
C LEU A 114 4.69 -7.65 -9.27
N LYS A 115 5.26 -8.65 -9.96
CA LYS A 115 4.52 -9.55 -10.86
C LYS A 115 4.18 -10.92 -10.25
N GLN A 116 4.68 -11.21 -9.05
CA GLN A 116 4.76 -12.56 -8.52
C GLN A 116 3.60 -12.89 -7.59
N ASP A 117 3.30 -14.19 -7.45
CA ASP A 117 2.45 -14.80 -6.42
C ASP A 117 0.95 -14.43 -6.40
N TRP A 118 0.50 -13.56 -7.31
CA TRP A 118 -0.88 -13.11 -7.41
C TRP A 118 -1.87 -14.23 -7.77
N MET A 119 -2.95 -14.33 -7.00
CA MET A 119 -4.13 -15.13 -7.34
C MET A 119 -4.96 -14.46 -8.45
N GLU A 120 -5.82 -15.22 -9.14
CA GLU A 120 -6.66 -14.72 -10.24
C GLU A 120 -7.56 -13.55 -9.81
N GLU A 121 -8.05 -13.57 -8.57
CA GLU A 121 -8.89 -12.52 -7.98
C GLU A 121 -8.14 -11.18 -7.80
N SER A 122 -6.81 -11.17 -8.00
CA SER A 122 -6.02 -9.94 -8.05
C SER A 122 -6.27 -9.13 -9.32
N PHE A 123 -6.81 -9.76 -10.37
CA PHE A 123 -6.91 -9.17 -11.69
C PHE A 123 -8.35 -8.80 -12.04
N LEU A 124 -8.53 -7.57 -12.53
CA LEU A 124 -9.74 -7.12 -13.22
C LEU A 124 -9.37 -6.90 -14.68
N ASP A 125 -9.99 -7.65 -15.59
CA ASP A 125 -9.70 -7.62 -17.03
C ASP A 125 -8.20 -7.80 -17.35
N GLY A 126 -7.55 -8.71 -16.61
CA GLY A 126 -6.11 -9.00 -16.73
C GLY A 126 -5.18 -7.94 -16.13
N LYS A 127 -5.72 -6.96 -15.38
CA LYS A 127 -4.96 -5.87 -14.78
C LYS A 127 -5.02 -5.85 -13.26
N ILE A 128 -3.87 -5.62 -12.64
CA ILE A 128 -3.70 -5.48 -11.19
C ILE A 128 -3.75 -4.02 -10.77
N ILE A 129 -4.14 -3.75 -9.53
CA ILE A 129 -4.01 -2.43 -8.91
C ILE A 129 -2.54 -2.07 -8.79
N TYR A 130 -2.16 -0.92 -9.32
CA TYR A 130 -0.80 -0.40 -9.24
C TYR A 130 -0.80 1.05 -8.73
N THR A 131 0.13 1.36 -7.83
CA THR A 131 0.31 2.69 -7.28
C THR A 131 1.79 3.06 -7.27
N ARG A 132 2.08 4.35 -7.48
CA ARG A 132 3.42 4.89 -7.33
C ARG A 132 3.35 6.11 -6.42
N ALA A 133 4.20 6.11 -5.40
CA ALA A 133 4.46 7.24 -4.53
C ALA A 133 5.93 7.66 -4.66
N MET A 134 6.21 8.95 -4.59
CA MET A 134 7.56 9.48 -4.50
C MET A 134 7.58 10.71 -3.62
N SER A 135 8.72 11.04 -3.02
CA SER A 135 8.87 12.31 -2.32
C SER A 135 8.76 13.49 -3.29
N ASP A 136 8.06 14.55 -2.88
CA ASP A 136 8.22 15.86 -3.51
C ASP A 136 9.59 16.39 -3.06
N THR A 137 10.63 16.07 -3.83
CA THR A 137 12.03 16.33 -3.45
C THR A 137 12.28 17.82 -3.27
N ALA A 138 11.66 18.66 -4.09
CA ALA A 138 11.78 20.11 -4.00
C ALA A 138 11.28 20.66 -2.67
N LYS A 139 10.23 20.06 -2.08
CA LYS A 139 9.70 20.48 -0.78
C LYS A 139 10.32 19.74 0.40
N SER A 140 10.61 18.45 0.26
CA SER A 140 11.02 17.57 1.35
C SER A 140 12.53 17.52 1.58
N GLY A 141 13.33 17.92 0.58
CA GLY A 141 14.79 17.75 0.57
C GLY A 141 15.24 16.29 0.54
N ARG A 142 14.33 15.35 0.27
CA ARG A 142 14.58 13.91 0.26
C ARG A 142 14.13 13.32 -1.07
N THR A 143 14.82 12.29 -1.52
CA THR A 143 14.48 11.57 -2.76
C THR A 143 14.22 10.12 -2.42
N TRP A 144 13.01 9.63 -2.66
CA TRP A 144 12.69 8.21 -2.62
C TRP A 144 11.50 7.94 -3.51
N SER A 145 11.32 6.68 -3.91
CA SER A 145 10.10 6.25 -4.59
C SER A 145 9.66 4.86 -4.13
N ALA A 146 8.36 4.62 -4.15
CA ALA A 146 7.74 3.34 -3.86
C ALA A 146 6.75 3.00 -4.96
N GLN A 147 6.94 1.86 -5.61
CA GLN A 147 5.99 1.26 -6.52
C GLN A 147 5.28 0.13 -5.78
N GLN A 148 3.98 0.00 -5.95
CA GLN A 148 3.21 -1.05 -5.30
C GLN A 148 2.23 -1.71 -6.24
N ALA A 149 2.13 -3.03 -6.15
CA ALA A 149 1.06 -3.82 -6.75
C ALA A 149 0.25 -4.48 -5.63
N TRP A 150 -1.08 -4.46 -5.75
CA TRP A 150 -1.99 -4.94 -4.70
C TRP A 150 -2.89 -6.03 -5.22
N GLY A 151 -3.16 -7.03 -4.40
CA GLY A 151 -3.98 -8.16 -4.79
C GLY A 151 -4.22 -9.13 -3.66
N PHE A 152 -4.41 -10.39 -4.03
CA PHE A 152 -4.59 -11.51 -3.14
C PHE A 152 -3.52 -12.56 -3.39
N GLU A 153 -2.98 -13.11 -2.31
CA GLU A 153 -2.01 -14.21 -2.33
C GLU A 153 -2.49 -15.33 -1.40
N GLN A 154 -2.01 -16.55 -1.66
CA GLN A 154 -2.04 -17.61 -0.65
C GLN A 154 -0.90 -17.41 0.35
N VAL A 155 -1.25 -17.10 1.59
CA VAL A 155 -0.30 -16.96 2.70
C VAL A 155 -0.70 -17.94 3.80
N ASN A 156 0.17 -18.91 4.08
CA ASN A 156 -0.10 -20.01 5.02
C ASN A 156 -1.39 -20.79 4.70
N GLY A 157 -1.67 -21.00 3.40
CA GLY A 157 -2.86 -21.74 2.94
C GLY A 157 -4.17 -20.95 3.00
N GLU A 158 -4.13 -19.66 3.36
CA GLU A 158 -5.29 -18.78 3.39
C GLU A 158 -5.17 -17.67 2.35
N LYS A 159 -6.28 -17.31 1.70
CA LYS A 159 -6.35 -16.13 0.84
C LYS A 159 -6.22 -14.87 1.71
N ARG A 160 -5.23 -14.03 1.40
CA ARG A 160 -5.00 -12.76 2.12
C ARG A 160 -4.83 -11.61 1.15
N TYR A 161 -5.33 -10.44 1.54
CA TYR A 161 -5.02 -9.21 0.84
C TYR A 161 -3.57 -8.81 1.11
N THR A 162 -2.82 -8.54 0.06
CA THR A 162 -1.40 -8.25 0.13
C THR A 162 -1.01 -7.08 -0.77
N ARG A 163 0.15 -6.49 -0.43
CA ARG A 163 0.78 -5.45 -1.25
C ARG A 163 2.25 -5.79 -1.41
N HIS A 164 2.70 -5.93 -2.64
CA HIS A 164 4.12 -5.94 -2.96
C HIS A 164 4.59 -4.50 -3.11
N VAL A 165 5.67 -4.15 -2.42
CA VAL A 165 6.32 -2.84 -2.45
C VAL A 165 7.70 -3.02 -3.03
N TYR A 166 8.01 -2.24 -4.06
CA TYR A 166 9.37 -2.04 -4.57
C TYR A 166 9.78 -0.60 -4.23
N PHE A 167 10.70 -0.45 -3.30
CA PHE A 167 11.16 0.83 -2.79
C PHE A 167 12.56 1.15 -3.31
N THR A 168 12.78 2.41 -3.69
CA THR A 168 14.07 2.99 -4.05
C THR A 168 14.39 4.14 -3.11
N GLY A 169 15.48 3.99 -2.35
CA GLY A 169 15.96 4.97 -1.38
C GLY A 169 16.77 6.11 -1.99
N PRO A 170 17.19 7.09 -1.15
CA PRO A 170 17.90 8.29 -1.59
C PRO A 170 19.22 8.04 -2.31
N ASN A 171 19.89 6.93 -2.04
CA ASN A 171 21.17 6.57 -2.64
C ASN A 171 21.04 5.39 -3.60
N GLY A 172 19.82 5.07 -4.06
CA GLY A 172 19.56 3.95 -4.95
C GLY A 172 19.40 2.61 -4.24
N GLU A 173 19.20 2.60 -2.92
CA GLU A 173 18.91 1.39 -2.16
C GLU A 173 17.62 0.76 -2.67
N ILE A 174 17.63 -0.54 -2.95
CA ILE A 174 16.43 -1.27 -3.38
C ILE A 174 15.93 -2.14 -2.24
N ILE A 175 14.67 -1.98 -1.86
CA ILE A 175 14.00 -2.82 -0.86
C ILE A 175 12.73 -3.37 -1.47
N GLN A 176 12.60 -4.69 -1.43
CA GLN A 176 11.40 -5.43 -1.79
C GLN A 176 10.72 -5.87 -0.49
N ASN A 177 9.44 -5.56 -0.35
CA ASN A 177 8.70 -5.83 0.88
C ASN A 177 7.28 -6.27 0.53
N ARG A 178 6.76 -7.28 1.23
CA ARG A 178 5.36 -7.70 1.19
C ARG A 178 4.65 -7.29 2.47
N LEU A 179 3.54 -6.57 2.31
CA LEU A 179 2.60 -6.26 3.38
C LEU A 179 1.41 -7.20 3.30
N VAL A 180 0.99 -7.74 4.44
CA VAL A 180 -0.14 -8.70 4.53
C VAL A 180 -1.20 -8.15 5.48
N GLY A 181 -2.37 -7.80 4.94
CA GLY A 181 -3.52 -7.33 5.71
C GLY A 181 -4.64 -8.37 5.70
N PRO A 182 -4.81 -9.20 6.75
CA PRO A 182 -6.06 -9.94 6.91
C PRO A 182 -7.26 -8.97 6.92
N LEU A 183 -8.32 -9.33 6.21
CA LEU A 183 -9.63 -8.70 6.41
C LEU A 183 -10.07 -8.97 7.84
N VAL A 184 -10.61 -7.95 8.49
CA VAL A 184 -11.17 -8.04 9.83
C VAL A 184 -12.60 -7.57 9.69
N ASP A 185 -13.51 -8.54 9.70
CA ASP A 185 -14.93 -8.22 9.74
C ASP A 185 -15.22 -7.47 11.06
N PRO A 186 -15.83 -6.28 11.01
CA PRO A 186 -16.18 -5.51 12.17
C PRO A 186 -17.57 -5.93 12.65
N ASP A 187 -17.63 -6.96 13.49
CA ASP A 187 -18.66 -6.91 14.53
C ASP A 187 -18.26 -5.87 15.58
#